data_AF-A0A7S0ZTJ5-F1
#
_entry.id   AF-A0A7S0ZTJ5-F1
#
_cell.length_a   1.000
_cell.length_b   1.000
_cell.length_c   1.000
_cell.angle_alpha   90.00
_cell.angle_beta   90.00
_cell.angle_gamma   90.00
#
_symmetry.space_group_name_H-M   'P 1'
#
loop_
_entity.id
_entity.type
_entity.pdbx_description
1 polymer ?
#
loop_
_entity_poly.entity_id
_entity_poly.type
_entity_poly.pdbx_seq_one_letter_code
_entity_poly.pdbx_strand_id
1 'polypeptide(L)'
;FVQTNKFLYDYPKEYYRMADMGLMQTLPRHKAEEKLDKPAYLTDVKFAMSSSIIIESMCPRIAALGEGIPLYKHTMYHSAHGVDRMLETAVSEWNQYQEEWKKQGFEHGHVPYPYTREVIQGFFEDWSELMNIPISIDGPPKNALPSPVSRAG
;
A
#
# COMPACT_ATOMS: atom_id res chain seq x y z
N PHE A 1 2.16 -4.08 10.74
CA PHE A 1 3.39 -3.35 11.12
C PHE A 1 3.71 -3.53 12.61
N VAL A 2 2.87 -3.08 13.55
CA VAL A 2 3.13 -3.24 15.01
C VAL A 2 3.13 -4.72 15.45
N GLN A 3 2.24 -5.55 14.89
CA GLN A 3 2.16 -6.98 15.23
C GLN A 3 3.44 -7.75 14.87
N THR A 4 4.02 -7.47 13.69
CA THR A 4 5.26 -8.09 13.22
C THR A 4 6.44 -7.72 14.12
N ASN A 5 6.56 -6.44 14.49
CA ASN A 5 7.66 -5.94 15.35
C ASN A 5 7.59 -6.48 16.79
N LYS A 6 6.38 -6.79 17.28
CA LYS A 6 6.16 -7.34 18.63
C LYS A 6 6.27 -8.87 18.68
N PHE A 7 6.14 -9.56 17.54
CA PHE A 7 5.99 -11.01 17.50
C PHE A 7 7.08 -11.78 18.26
N LEU A 8 8.36 -11.44 18.07
CA LEU A 8 9.46 -12.15 18.73
C LEU A 8 9.55 -11.85 20.24
N TYR A 9 8.98 -10.74 20.71
CA TYR A 9 8.83 -10.47 22.14
C TYR A 9 7.73 -11.35 22.75
N ASP A 10 6.62 -11.56 22.02
CA ASP A 10 5.52 -12.40 22.47
C ASP A 10 5.83 -13.90 22.36
N TYR A 11 6.66 -14.29 21.38
CA TYR A 11 7.06 -15.67 21.11
C TYR A 11 8.58 -15.84 21.12
N PRO A 12 9.26 -15.65 22.27
CA PRO A 12 10.73 -15.69 22.35
C PRO A 12 11.31 -17.06 21.94
N LYS A 13 10.54 -18.15 22.06
CA LYS A 13 10.94 -19.48 21.58
C LYS A 13 11.24 -19.51 20.08
N GLU A 14 10.52 -18.72 19.28
CA GLU A 14 10.80 -18.59 17.84
C GLU A 14 12.14 -17.90 17.59
N TYR A 15 12.46 -16.88 18.40
CA TYR A 15 13.77 -16.23 18.31
C TYR A 15 14.90 -17.20 18.64
N TYR A 16 14.80 -17.95 19.74
CA TYR A 16 15.85 -18.92 20.10
C TYR A 16 16.02 -20.00 19.04
N ARG A 17 14.92 -20.52 18.48
CA ARG A 17 14.98 -21.46 17.36
C ARG A 17 15.74 -20.89 16.16
N MET A 18 15.47 -19.64 15.78
CA MET A 18 16.19 -19.00 14.67
C MET A 18 17.66 -18.72 15.03
N ALA A 19 17.95 -18.33 16.27
CA ALA A 19 19.31 -18.13 16.74
C ALA A 19 20.14 -19.42 16.64
N ASP A 20 19.56 -20.56 17.02
CA ASP A 20 20.17 -21.90 16.89
C ASP A 20 20.39 -22.30 15.43
N MET A 21 19.55 -21.81 14.50
CA MET A 21 19.71 -21.97 13.05
C MET A 21 20.79 -21.05 12.46
N GLY A 22 21.44 -20.22 13.26
CA GLY A 22 22.50 -19.31 12.81
C GLY A 22 21.99 -17.97 12.28
N LEU A 23 20.85 -17.47 12.78
CA LEU A 23 20.29 -16.17 12.37
C LEU A 23 21.34 -15.04 12.46
N MET A 24 22.08 -14.96 13.57
CA MET A 24 23.06 -13.89 13.81
C MET A 24 24.27 -13.95 12.88
N GLN A 25 24.57 -15.12 12.32
CA GLN A 25 25.65 -15.35 11.37
C GLN A 25 25.20 -15.01 9.95
N THR A 26 23.91 -15.18 9.66
CA THR A 26 23.32 -14.99 8.33
C THR A 26 22.92 -13.54 8.08
N LEU A 27 22.50 -12.81 9.12
CA LEU A 27 22.08 -11.42 8.98
C LEU A 27 23.19 -10.52 8.44
N PRO A 28 22.88 -9.59 7.52
CA PRO A 28 23.84 -8.63 7.03
C PRO A 28 24.36 -7.77 8.18
N ARG A 29 25.64 -7.38 8.10
CA ARG A 29 26.25 -6.46 9.06
C ARG A 29 26.37 -5.08 8.43
N HIS A 30 25.98 -4.09 9.20
CA HIS A 30 26.21 -2.70 8.85
C HIS A 30 27.73 -2.40 8.80
N LYS A 31 28.14 -1.71 7.74
CA LYS A 31 29.50 -1.19 7.56
C LYS A 31 29.38 0.25 7.09
N ALA A 32 30.32 1.10 7.51
CA ALA A 32 30.42 2.44 6.98
C ALA A 32 30.86 2.38 5.51
N GLU A 33 30.25 3.21 4.67
CA GLU A 33 30.63 3.37 3.26
C GLU A 33 31.14 4.79 3.05
N GLU A 34 32.44 5.01 3.28
CA GLU A 34 33.08 6.34 3.24
C GLU A 34 32.88 7.06 1.90
N LYS A 35 32.83 6.31 0.79
CA LYS A 35 32.64 6.85 -0.56
C LYS A 35 31.25 7.48 -0.79
N LEU A 36 30.26 7.06 -0.02
CA LEU A 36 28.87 7.55 -0.12
C LEU A 36 28.47 8.38 1.10
N ASP A 37 29.45 8.74 1.95
CA ASP A 37 29.24 9.43 3.24
C ASP A 37 28.14 8.76 4.09
N LYS A 38 28.06 7.43 4.01
CA LYS A 38 26.99 6.66 4.66
C LYS A 38 27.52 6.04 5.95
N PRO A 39 27.06 6.51 7.12
CA PRO A 39 27.55 6.02 8.41
C PRO A 39 27.03 4.61 8.68
N ALA A 40 27.75 3.84 9.50
CA ALA A 40 27.43 2.45 9.78
C ALA A 40 26.03 2.25 10.42
N TYR A 41 25.50 3.22 11.16
CA TYR A 41 24.18 3.10 11.79
C TYR A 41 23.01 3.33 10.80
N LEU A 42 23.28 3.70 9.55
CA LEU A 42 22.23 4.00 8.57
C LEU A 42 21.68 2.72 7.94
N THR A 43 20.42 2.41 8.24
CA THR A 43 19.65 1.35 7.59
C THR A 43 19.14 1.82 6.23
N ASP A 44 19.67 1.25 5.16
CA ASP A 44 19.14 1.46 3.81
C ASP A 44 18.13 0.37 3.40
N VAL A 45 17.48 0.59 2.26
CA VAL A 45 16.48 -0.33 1.73
C VAL A 45 17.09 -1.72 1.47
N LYS A 46 18.34 -1.78 1.00
CA LYS A 46 19.03 -3.05 0.73
C LYS A 46 19.23 -3.87 1.99
N PHE A 47 19.70 -3.24 3.07
CA PHE A 47 19.88 -3.87 4.37
C PHE A 47 18.54 -4.34 4.94
N ALA A 48 17.53 -3.47 4.92
CA ALA A 48 16.20 -3.78 5.42
C ALA A 48 15.58 -4.96 4.68
N MET A 49 15.58 -4.93 3.33
CA MET A 49 15.03 -6.02 2.51
C MET A 49 15.76 -7.34 2.75
N SER A 50 17.10 -7.32 2.76
CA SER A 50 17.90 -8.55 2.95
C SER A 50 17.64 -9.15 4.34
N SER A 51 17.59 -8.32 5.38
CA SER A 51 17.31 -8.76 6.74
C SER A 51 15.90 -9.33 6.89
N SER A 52 14.89 -8.67 6.29
CA SER A 52 13.51 -9.15 6.29
C SER A 52 13.39 -10.52 5.62
N ILE A 53 13.98 -10.70 4.44
CA ILE A 53 13.93 -12.00 3.71
C ILE A 53 14.52 -13.12 4.57
N ILE A 54 15.66 -12.88 5.23
CA ILE A 54 16.30 -13.90 6.09
C ILE A 54 15.37 -14.26 7.26
N ILE A 55 14.83 -13.26 7.96
CA ILE A 55 13.94 -13.49 9.11
C ILE A 55 12.66 -14.21 8.69
N GLU A 56 12.02 -13.78 7.61
CA GLU A 56 10.79 -14.39 7.09
C GLU A 56 11.03 -15.83 6.62
N SER A 57 12.19 -16.12 6.01
CA SER A 57 12.56 -17.49 5.61
C SER A 57 12.77 -18.43 6.80
N MET A 58 13.30 -17.90 7.92
CA MET A 58 13.57 -18.68 9.13
C MET A 58 12.36 -18.77 10.06
N CYS A 59 11.37 -17.88 9.93
CA CYS A 59 10.13 -17.89 10.71
C CYS A 59 8.88 -17.66 9.84
N PRO A 60 8.29 -18.75 9.30
CA PRO A 60 7.07 -18.69 8.49
C PRO A 60 5.88 -18.04 9.21
N ARG A 61 5.84 -18.09 10.54
CA ARG A 61 4.79 -17.44 11.34
C ARG A 61 4.85 -15.92 11.26
N ILE A 62 6.05 -15.33 11.18
CA ILE A 62 6.21 -13.89 10.93
C ILE A 62 5.69 -13.54 9.54
N ALA A 63 5.99 -14.36 8.53
CA ALA A 63 5.49 -14.17 7.17
C ALA A 63 3.94 -14.21 7.11
N ALA A 64 3.32 -15.15 7.83
CA ALA A 64 1.86 -15.26 7.91
C ALA A 64 1.18 -14.04 8.54
N LEU A 65 1.84 -13.32 9.46
CA LEU A 65 1.30 -12.05 9.99
C LEU A 65 1.17 -10.95 8.93
N GLY A 66 1.89 -11.09 7.82
CA GLY A 66 1.80 -10.20 6.66
C GLY A 66 0.57 -10.44 5.79
N GLU A 67 -0.08 -11.60 5.89
CA GLU A 67 -1.11 -12.06 4.95
C GLU A 67 -2.32 -11.11 4.85
N GLY A 68 -2.74 -10.52 5.98
CA GLY A 68 -3.84 -9.56 6.01
C GLY A 68 -3.48 -8.12 5.59
N ILE A 69 -2.20 -7.80 5.47
CA ILE A 69 -1.73 -6.42 5.22
C ILE A 69 -2.13 -5.91 3.83
N PRO A 70 -1.98 -6.67 2.73
CA PRO A 70 -2.36 -6.20 1.40
C PRO A 70 -3.83 -5.79 1.33
N LEU A 71 -4.73 -6.63 1.86
CA LEU A 71 -6.16 -6.38 1.84
C LEU A 71 -6.59 -5.23 2.76
N TYR A 72 -5.95 -5.13 3.94
CA TYR A 72 -6.11 -3.96 4.81
C TYR A 72 -5.70 -2.67 4.10
N LYS A 73 -4.52 -2.65 3.48
CA LYS A 73 -4.00 -1.48 2.75
C LYS A 73 -4.91 -1.12 1.58
N HIS A 74 -5.33 -2.11 0.80
CA HIS A 74 -6.27 -1.94 -0.31
C HIS A 74 -7.57 -1.27 0.17
N THR A 75 -8.18 -1.80 1.23
CA THR A 75 -9.41 -1.22 1.81
C THR A 75 -9.19 0.19 2.34
N MET A 76 -8.08 0.42 3.04
CA MET A 76 -7.71 1.74 3.57
C MET A 76 -7.51 2.76 2.46
N TYR A 77 -6.82 2.39 1.37
CA TYR A 77 -6.60 3.29 0.24
C TYR A 77 -7.92 3.71 -0.41
N HIS A 78 -8.85 2.78 -0.64
CA HIS A 78 -10.18 3.12 -1.17
C HIS A 78 -11.02 3.93 -0.19
N SER A 79 -10.91 3.67 1.12
CA SER A 79 -11.62 4.46 2.15
C SER A 79 -11.10 5.89 2.24
N ALA A 80 -9.79 6.10 2.00
CA ALA A 80 -9.16 7.41 2.06
C ALA A 80 -9.22 8.17 0.72
N HIS A 81 -9.26 7.45 -0.41
CA HIS A 81 -9.32 8.03 -1.74
C HIS A 81 -10.77 8.27 -2.14
N GLY A 82 -11.30 9.43 -1.76
CA GLY A 82 -12.64 9.85 -2.16
C GLY A 82 -12.70 10.21 -3.63
N VAL A 83 -13.24 9.32 -4.47
CA VAL A 83 -13.45 9.57 -5.91
C VAL A 83 -14.34 10.79 -6.13
N ASP A 84 -15.32 11.01 -5.26
CA ASP A 84 -16.18 12.21 -5.29
C ASP A 84 -15.35 13.49 -5.15
N ARG A 85 -14.46 13.55 -4.15
CA ARG A 85 -13.62 14.72 -3.92
C ARG A 85 -12.66 14.98 -5.08
N MET A 86 -12.13 13.92 -5.67
CA MET A 86 -11.28 14.02 -6.86
C MET A 86 -12.08 14.59 -8.05
N LEU A 87 -13.28 14.07 -8.30
CA LEU A 87 -14.16 14.54 -9.37
C LEU A 87 -14.60 15.99 -9.16
N GLU A 88 -15.00 16.36 -7.94
CA GLU A 88 -15.34 17.75 -7.57
C GLU A 88 -14.19 18.70 -7.90
N THR A 89 -12.96 18.32 -7.53
CA THR A 89 -11.76 19.11 -7.81
C THR A 89 -11.51 19.23 -9.31
N ALA A 90 -11.54 18.11 -10.03
CA ALA A 90 -11.29 18.07 -11.47
C ALA A 90 -12.33 18.87 -12.27
N VAL A 91 -13.61 18.76 -11.91
CA VAL A 91 -14.69 19.56 -12.52
C VAL A 91 -14.49 21.05 -12.24
N SER A 92 -14.12 21.40 -11.01
CA SER A 92 -13.84 22.79 -10.63
C SER A 92 -12.69 23.38 -11.44
N GLU A 93 -11.56 22.68 -11.53
CA GLU A 93 -10.39 23.11 -12.30
C GLU A 93 -10.68 23.20 -13.80
N TRP A 94 -11.45 22.25 -14.34
CA TRP A 94 -11.88 22.26 -15.74
C TRP A 94 -12.76 23.46 -16.06
N ASN A 95 -13.68 23.81 -15.16
CA ASN A 95 -14.55 24.97 -15.32
C ASN A 95 -13.74 26.27 -15.23
N GLN A 96 -12.81 26.35 -14.27
CA GLN A 96 -11.93 27.51 -14.12
C GLN A 96 -11.05 27.73 -15.36
N TYR A 97 -10.47 26.67 -15.91
CA TYR A 97 -9.69 26.73 -17.14
C TYR A 97 -10.50 27.35 -18.31
N GLN A 98 -11.75 26.92 -18.48
CA GLN A 98 -12.62 27.46 -19.51
C GLN A 98 -12.98 28.94 -19.27
N GLU A 99 -13.17 29.35 -18.01
CA GLU A 99 -13.38 30.76 -17.68
C GLU A 99 -12.17 31.63 -18.00
N GLU A 100 -10.96 31.14 -17.72
CA GLU A 100 -9.71 31.82 -18.04
C GLU A 100 -9.51 31.95 -19.55
N TRP A 101 -9.86 30.93 -20.32
CA TRP A 101 -9.89 30.99 -21.78
C TRP A 101 -10.87 32.03 -22.32
N LYS A 102 -12.08 32.12 -21.75
CA LYS A 102 -13.05 33.16 -22.10
C LYS A 102 -12.55 34.56 -21.78
N LYS A 103 -11.88 34.75 -20.64
CA LYS A 103 -11.26 36.04 -20.25
C LYS A 103 -10.18 36.51 -21.24
N GLN A 104 -9.56 35.58 -21.96
CA GLN A 104 -8.56 35.88 -23.00
C GLN A 104 -9.18 36.25 -24.36
N GLY A 105 -10.52 36.28 -24.46
CA GLY A 105 -11.24 36.66 -25.68
C GLY A 105 -11.59 35.50 -26.61
N PHE A 106 -11.38 34.25 -26.19
CA PHE A 106 -11.82 33.07 -26.94
C PHE A 106 -13.28 32.76 -26.64
N GLU A 107 -14.15 33.00 -27.62
CA GLU A 107 -15.57 32.68 -27.50
C GLU A 107 -15.84 31.24 -27.93
N HIS A 108 -15.98 30.35 -26.95
CA HIS A 108 -16.50 29.00 -27.16
C HIS A 108 -17.60 28.66 -26.15
N GLY A 109 -18.50 27.76 -26.55
CA GLY A 109 -19.53 27.22 -25.65
C GLY A 109 -18.91 26.50 -24.46
N HIS A 110 -19.63 26.45 -23.33
CA HIS A 110 -19.19 25.67 -22.18
C HIS A 110 -19.17 24.18 -22.53
N VAL A 111 -18.04 23.52 -22.26
CA VAL A 111 -17.85 22.08 -22.46
C VAL A 111 -17.86 21.41 -21.09
N PRO A 112 -18.82 20.52 -20.80
CA PRO A 112 -18.86 19.80 -19.53
C PRO A 112 -17.62 18.91 -19.38
N TYR A 113 -17.20 18.67 -18.15
CA TYR A 113 -16.09 17.76 -17.86
C TYR A 113 -16.44 16.34 -18.36
N PRO A 114 -15.57 15.68 -19.14
CA PRO A 114 -15.91 14.45 -19.84
C PRO A 114 -15.95 13.19 -18.96
N TYR A 115 -15.31 13.21 -17.79
CA TYR A 115 -15.24 12.05 -16.90
C TYR A 115 -16.24 12.20 -15.76
N THR A 116 -17.37 11.50 -15.87
CA THR A 116 -18.36 11.39 -14.80
C THR A 116 -18.05 10.21 -13.89
N ARG A 117 -18.75 10.12 -12.75
CA ARG A 117 -18.63 8.98 -11.85
C ARG A 117 -18.99 7.67 -12.55
N GLU A 118 -19.98 7.69 -13.43
CA GLU A 118 -20.43 6.54 -14.22
C GLU A 118 -19.36 6.09 -15.22
N VAL A 119 -18.67 7.04 -15.87
CA VAL A 119 -17.55 6.72 -16.77
C VAL A 119 -16.43 6.04 -16.00
N ILE A 120 -16.08 6.57 -14.82
CA ILE A 120 -15.04 5.99 -13.97
C ILE A 120 -15.46 4.59 -13.47
N GLN A 121 -16.71 4.45 -13.02
CA GLN A 121 -17.27 3.17 -12.61
C GLN A 121 -17.18 2.13 -13.73
N GLY A 122 -17.47 2.52 -14.98
CA GLY A 122 -17.29 1.66 -16.15
C GLY A 122 -15.86 1.13 -16.30
N PHE A 123 -14.83 1.95 -16.03
CA PHE A 123 -13.44 1.48 -16.05
C PHE A 123 -13.16 0.39 -15.01
N PHE A 124 -13.76 0.49 -13.82
CA PHE A 124 -13.64 -0.53 -12.78
C PHE A 124 -14.38 -1.81 -13.18
N GLU A 125 -15.54 -1.69 -13.83
CA GLU A 125 -16.32 -2.83 -14.32
C GLU A 125 -15.58 -3.59 -15.43
N ASP A 126 -15.08 -2.89 -16.45
CA ASP A 126 -14.30 -3.46 -17.55
C ASP A 126 -13.07 -4.20 -17.02
N TRP A 127 -12.36 -3.60 -16.05
CA TRP A 127 -11.20 -4.22 -15.42
C TRP A 127 -11.57 -5.43 -14.56
N SER A 128 -12.66 -5.32 -13.78
CA SER A 128 -13.17 -6.40 -12.94
C SER A 128 -13.53 -7.62 -13.78
N GLU A 129 -14.15 -7.41 -14.95
CA GLU A 129 -14.47 -8.47 -15.90
C GLU A 129 -13.20 -9.07 -16.51
N LEU A 130 -12.28 -8.23 -16.99
CA LEU A 130 -11.03 -8.68 -17.63
C LEU A 130 -10.16 -9.52 -16.69
N MET A 131 -10.04 -9.10 -15.43
CA MET A 131 -9.16 -9.74 -14.45
C MET A 131 -9.86 -10.82 -13.62
N ASN A 132 -11.19 -10.93 -13.71
CA ASN A 132 -12.01 -11.77 -12.84
C ASN A 132 -11.75 -11.50 -11.34
N ILE A 133 -11.59 -10.21 -10.98
CA ILE A 133 -11.36 -9.76 -9.60
C ILE A 133 -12.42 -8.71 -9.27
N PRO A 134 -13.30 -8.94 -8.28
CA PRO A 134 -14.37 -8.01 -7.94
C PRO A 134 -13.82 -6.73 -7.32
N ILE A 135 -13.73 -5.67 -8.11
CA ILE A 135 -13.36 -4.32 -7.67
C ILE A 135 -14.47 -3.32 -7.99
N SER A 136 -14.50 -2.22 -7.24
CA SER A 136 -15.44 -1.13 -7.48
C SER A 136 -14.79 0.21 -7.19
N ILE A 137 -15.44 1.28 -7.67
CA ILE A 137 -15.05 2.66 -7.37
C ILE A 137 -15.03 2.94 -5.85
N ASP A 138 -15.85 2.22 -5.08
CA ASP A 138 -15.97 2.33 -3.62
C ASP A 138 -15.07 1.34 -2.87
N GLY A 139 -14.21 0.62 -3.58
CA GLY A 139 -13.28 -0.36 -3.03
C GLY A 139 -13.82 -1.79 -2.96
N PRO A 140 -13.18 -2.68 -2.17
CA PRO A 140 -13.59 -4.08 -2.07
C PRO A 140 -14.93 -4.22 -1.35
N PRO A 141 -15.73 -5.27 -1.65
CA PRO A 141 -17.00 -5.50 -0.97
C PRO A 141 -16.79 -5.64 0.54
N LYS A 142 -17.69 -5.09 1.36
CA LYS A 142 -17.56 -5.00 2.83
C LYS A 142 -17.28 -6.34 3.53
N ASN A 143 -17.64 -7.46 2.90
CA ASN A 143 -17.48 -8.81 3.41
C ASN A 143 -16.11 -9.44 3.06
N ALA A 144 -15.26 -8.74 2.31
CA ALA A 144 -13.95 -9.24 1.92
C ALA A 144 -12.93 -9.14 3.05
N LEU A 145 -13.14 -8.30 4.07
CA LEU A 145 -12.18 -8.15 5.16
C LEU A 145 -12.00 -9.48 5.92
N PRO A 146 -10.76 -9.97 6.10
CA PRO A 146 -10.52 -11.10 6.98
C PRO A 146 -10.95 -10.66 8.38
N SER A 147 -11.81 -11.47 9.03
CA SER A 147 -12.07 -11.31 10.46
C SER A 147 -10.73 -11.14 11.16
N PRO A 148 -10.56 -10.16 12.08
CA PRO A 148 -9.32 -10.04 12.84
C PRO A 148 -9.05 -11.41 13.44
N VAL A 149 -7.93 -12.01 13.03
CA VAL A 149 -7.53 -13.37 13.38
C VAL A 149 -7.86 -13.56 14.86
N SER A 150 -8.83 -14.43 15.15
CA SER A 150 -9.18 -14.78 16.52
C SER A 150 -7.88 -15.10 17.20
N ARG A 151 -7.54 -14.37 18.28
CA ARG A 151 -6.30 -14.57 19.04
C ARG A 151 -6.18 -16.07 19.34
N ALA A 152 -5.36 -16.78 18.56
CA ALA A 152 -5.11 -18.18 18.77
C ALA A 152 -4.35 -18.26 20.09
N GLY A 153 -4.98 -18.90 21.08
CA GLY A 153 -4.40 -19.17 22.40
C GLY A 153 -3.25 -20.16 22.34
#